data_AF-A0A9R1AKF2-F1
#
_entry.id   AF-A0A9R1AKF2-F1
#
_cell.length_a   1.000
_cell.length_b   1.000
_cell.length_c   1.000
_cell.angle_alpha   90.00
_cell.angle_beta   90.00
_cell.angle_gamma   90.00
#
_symmetry.space_group_name_H-M   'P 1'
#
loop_
_entity.id
_entity.type
_entity.pdbx_description
1 polymer ?
#
loop_
_entity_poly.entity_id
_entity_poly.type
_entity_poly.pdbx_seq_one_letter_code
_entity_poly.pdbx_strand_id
1 'polypeptide(L)'
;MPSFGKFRVGETPDDGRLCIATVEDQLLRVWVRGETRWSDDGWYLEREMNLTKVYDSVPGLPKDKCLRIFSVWLSDMDAGRTGKLFIRTMGYGRYSLHLDTAKIERLHTKHGKEYGHPMCAYFHAWPPAFLAPEN
;
A
#
# COMPACT_ATOMS: atom_id res chain seq x y z
N MET A 1 -6.79 -7.22 -19.80
CA MET A 1 -6.40 -5.95 -19.15
C MET A 1 -5.24 -6.25 -18.21
N PRO A 2 -4.18 -5.43 -18.14
CA PRO A 2 -3.03 -5.74 -17.30
C PRO A 2 -3.48 -5.75 -15.83
N SER A 3 -3.18 -6.84 -15.10
CA SER A 3 -3.40 -6.92 -13.66
C SER A 3 -2.39 -6.03 -12.96
N PHE A 4 -2.64 -4.73 -12.90
CA PHE A 4 -1.87 -3.83 -12.06
C PHE A 4 -1.96 -4.36 -10.63
N GLY A 5 -0.81 -4.73 -10.06
CA GLY A 5 -0.73 -5.65 -8.92
C GLY A 5 -1.72 -5.33 -7.82
N LYS A 6 -2.58 -6.30 -7.49
CA LYS A 6 -3.54 -6.24 -6.38
C LYS A 6 -2.86 -6.12 -5.02
N PHE A 7 -1.54 -6.30 -4.97
CA PHE A 7 -0.75 -6.31 -3.77
C PHE A 7 0.49 -5.41 -3.88
N ARG A 8 0.98 -4.92 -2.74
CA ARG A 8 2.28 -4.27 -2.59
C ARG A 8 3.02 -4.86 -1.42
N VAL A 9 4.32 -4.96 -1.56
CA VAL A 9 5.21 -5.55 -0.56
C VAL A 9 5.97 -4.40 0.11
N GLY A 10 6.18 -4.50 1.41
CA GLY A 10 7.02 -3.58 2.17
C GLY A 10 7.55 -4.26 3.42
N GLU A 11 8.04 -3.47 4.35
CA GLU A 11 8.53 -3.92 5.66
C GLU A 11 7.75 -3.22 6.77
N THR A 12 7.58 -3.87 7.91
CA THR A 12 7.02 -3.26 9.13
C THR A 12 8.00 -2.28 9.76
N PRO A 13 7.53 -1.20 10.40
CA PRO A 13 8.40 -0.16 10.96
C PRO A 13 9.20 -0.59 12.18
N ASP A 14 8.66 -1.51 12.98
CA ASP A 14 9.24 -1.83 14.29
C ASP A 14 10.34 -2.90 14.20
N ASP A 15 10.16 -3.90 13.35
CA ASP A 15 10.98 -5.11 13.31
C ASP A 15 11.42 -5.54 11.89
N GLY A 16 11.13 -4.72 10.87
CA GLY A 16 11.61 -4.95 9.50
C GLY A 16 11.04 -6.21 8.83
N ARG A 17 9.97 -6.78 9.38
CA ARG A 17 9.35 -7.98 8.83
C ARG A 17 8.65 -7.69 7.53
N LEU A 18 8.74 -8.66 6.62
CA LEU A 18 8.07 -8.60 5.33
C LEU A 18 6.55 -8.45 5.51
N CYS A 19 5.95 -7.48 4.81
CA CYS A 19 4.52 -7.28 4.80
C CYS A 19 3.96 -7.13 3.39
N ILE A 20 2.69 -7.51 3.21
CA ILE A 20 1.94 -7.43 1.96
C ILE A 20 0.64 -6.67 2.20
N ALA A 21 0.46 -5.53 1.54
CA ALA A 21 -0.81 -4.84 1.45
C ALA A 21 -1.58 -5.30 0.22
N THR A 22 -2.85 -5.66 0.38
CA THR A 22 -3.80 -5.97 -0.70
C THR A 22 -5.02 -5.07 -0.61
N VAL A 23 -5.60 -4.71 -1.75
CA VAL A 23 -6.93 -4.08 -1.77
C VAL A 23 -7.82 -4.88 -2.70
N GLU A 24 -8.84 -5.50 -2.11
CA GLU A 24 -9.90 -6.20 -2.85
C GLU A 24 -11.25 -5.65 -2.39
N ASP A 25 -12.12 -5.30 -3.33
CA ASP A 25 -13.46 -4.78 -3.00
C ASP A 25 -13.48 -3.58 -2.05
N GLN A 26 -12.48 -2.70 -2.16
CA GLN A 26 -12.24 -1.55 -1.27
C GLN A 26 -11.89 -1.95 0.17
N LEU A 27 -11.54 -3.21 0.43
CA LEU A 27 -11.03 -3.68 1.71
C LEU A 27 -9.51 -3.80 1.63
N LEU A 28 -8.82 -2.97 2.40
CA LEU A 28 -7.38 -3.06 2.59
C LEU A 28 -7.07 -4.15 3.61
N ARG A 29 -6.17 -5.06 3.26
CA ARG A 29 -5.57 -6.02 4.19
C ARG A 29 -4.05 -5.92 4.16
N VAL A 30 -3.44 -5.81 5.34
CA VAL A 30 -1.99 -5.88 5.51
C VAL A 30 -1.66 -7.18 6.22
N TRP A 31 -0.90 -8.01 5.54
CA TRP A 31 -0.39 -9.28 6.02
C TRP A 31 1.06 -9.12 6.40
N VAL A 32 1.48 -9.69 7.52
CA VAL A 32 2.87 -9.64 7.99
C VAL A 32 3.40 -11.06 8.11
N ARG A 33 4.64 -11.26 7.66
CA ARG A 33 5.36 -12.51 7.81
C ARG A 33 5.78 -12.65 9.27
N GLY A 34 5.42 -13.76 9.90
CA GLY A 34 5.86 -14.10 11.24
C GLY A 34 5.36 -15.47 11.69
N GLU A 35 6.10 -16.10 12.59
CA GLU A 35 5.72 -17.36 13.20
C GLU A 35 4.80 -17.09 14.40
N THR A 36 3.50 -16.98 14.12
CA THR A 36 2.48 -16.92 15.17
C THR A 36 1.64 -18.19 15.14
N ARG A 37 1.06 -18.57 16.29
CA ARG A 37 0.16 -19.75 16.39
C ARG A 37 -1.04 -19.70 15.44
N TRP A 38 -1.35 -18.53 14.88
CA TRP A 38 -2.48 -18.27 13.99
C TRP A 38 -2.03 -17.85 12.59
N SER A 39 -0.77 -18.11 12.25
CA SER A 39 -0.24 -17.78 10.93
C SER A 39 -0.66 -18.83 9.90
N ASP A 40 -1.12 -18.34 8.75
CA ASP A 40 -1.38 -19.12 7.53
C ASP A 40 -0.09 -19.17 6.72
N ASP A 41 0.58 -20.32 6.69
CA ASP A 41 1.92 -20.50 6.10
C ASP A 41 2.94 -19.43 6.54
N GLY A 42 2.84 -18.99 7.81
CA GLY A 42 3.72 -18.00 8.38
C GLY A 42 3.37 -16.54 8.03
N TRP A 43 2.19 -16.28 7.48
CA TRP A 43 1.59 -14.96 7.34
C TRP A 43 0.44 -14.78 8.32
N TYR A 44 0.29 -13.61 8.91
CA TYR A 44 -0.91 -13.29 9.68
C TYR A 44 -1.45 -11.93 9.27
N LEU A 45 -2.77 -11.77 9.37
CA LEU A 45 -3.45 -10.52 9.10
C LEU A 45 -3.18 -9.56 10.26
N GLU A 46 -2.39 -8.52 10.01
CA GLU A 46 -2.09 -7.49 11.00
C GLU A 46 -3.15 -6.39 10.99
N ARG A 47 -3.63 -6.01 9.80
CA ARG A 47 -4.55 -4.90 9.65
C ARG A 47 -5.59 -5.15 8.59
N GLU A 48 -6.82 -4.78 8.89
CA GLU A 48 -7.92 -4.72 7.93
C GLU A 48 -8.61 -3.35 8.02
N MET A 49 -8.87 -2.72 6.88
CA MET A 49 -9.49 -1.39 6.82
C MET A 49 -10.42 -1.27 5.62
N ASN A 50 -11.66 -0.85 5.88
CA ASN A 50 -12.61 -0.51 4.82
C ASN A 50 -12.30 0.87 4.24
N LEU A 51 -11.90 0.92 2.97
CA LEU A 51 -11.50 2.15 2.27
C LEU A 51 -12.68 2.93 1.69
N THR A 52 -13.93 2.48 1.81
CA THR A 52 -15.09 3.16 1.22
C THR A 52 -15.18 4.61 1.69
N LYS A 53 -15.13 4.83 3.02
CA LYS A 53 -15.18 6.17 3.61
C LYS A 53 -13.93 7.00 3.30
N VAL A 54 -12.78 6.33 3.19
CA VAL A 54 -11.51 6.97 2.81
C VAL A 54 -11.62 7.52 1.39
N TYR A 55 -12.12 6.72 0.45
CA TYR A 55 -12.37 7.13 -0.92
C TYR A 55 -13.48 8.17 -1.06
N ASP A 56 -14.50 8.14 -0.21
CA ASP A 56 -15.56 9.17 -0.19
C ASP A 56 -15.02 10.56 0.17
N SER A 57 -13.90 10.64 0.90
CA SER A 57 -13.23 11.90 1.20
C SER A 57 -12.40 12.46 0.04
N VAL A 58 -12.20 11.68 -1.04
CA VAL A 58 -11.43 12.10 -2.21
C VAL A 58 -12.31 12.93 -3.15
N PRO A 59 -11.99 14.22 -3.39
CA PRO A 59 -12.82 15.06 -4.26
C PRO A 59 -12.89 14.52 -5.69
N GLY A 60 -14.12 14.36 -6.20
CA GLY A 60 -14.39 13.93 -7.58
C GLY A 60 -14.28 12.43 -7.85
N LEU A 61 -13.76 11.64 -6.90
CA LEU A 61 -13.66 10.18 -7.08
C LEU A 61 -15.08 9.56 -7.12
N PRO A 62 -15.37 8.62 -8.04
CA PRO A 62 -16.69 8.02 -8.15
C PRO A 62 -17.09 7.34 -6.84
N LYS A 63 -18.39 7.36 -6.50
CA LYS A 63 -18.93 6.60 -5.35
C LYS A 63 -19.31 5.16 -5.70
N ASP A 64 -19.47 4.89 -6.99
CA ASP A 64 -19.78 3.55 -7.48
C ASP A 64 -18.60 2.59 -7.26
N LYS A 65 -18.91 1.39 -6.74
CA LYS A 65 -17.89 0.38 -6.39
C LYS A 65 -17.19 -0.15 -7.65
N CYS A 66 -17.92 -0.40 -8.72
CA CYS A 66 -17.35 -0.93 -9.96
C CYS A 66 -16.38 0.09 -10.58
N LEU A 67 -16.78 1.36 -10.66
CA LEU A 67 -15.91 2.43 -11.16
C LEU A 67 -14.65 2.59 -10.32
N ARG A 68 -14.71 2.44 -8.99
CA ARG A 68 -13.51 2.45 -8.13
C ARG A 68 -12.58 1.28 -8.41
N ILE A 69 -13.11 0.07 -8.61
CA ILE A 69 -12.30 -1.11 -8.95
C ILE A 69 -11.52 -0.88 -10.26
N PHE A 70 -12.11 -0.18 -11.24
CA PHE A 70 -11.43 0.15 -12.49
C PHE A 70 -10.49 1.35 -12.40
N SER A 71 -10.74 2.29 -11.48
CA SER A 71 -10.05 3.59 -11.46
C SER A 71 -9.07 3.77 -10.31
N VAL A 72 -8.98 2.83 -9.35
CA VAL A 72 -8.12 2.93 -8.16
C VAL A 72 -7.23 1.71 -8.04
N TRP A 73 -5.93 1.92 -7.83
CA TRP A 73 -4.99 0.83 -7.60
C TRP A 73 -3.89 1.23 -6.62
N LEU A 74 -3.38 0.24 -5.89
CA LEU A 74 -2.15 0.40 -5.14
C LEU A 74 -1.02 0.69 -6.11
N SER A 75 -0.22 1.71 -5.82
CA SER A 75 0.99 2.00 -6.58
C SER A 75 2.24 1.54 -5.85
N ASP A 76 2.30 1.72 -4.53
CA ASP A 76 3.51 1.47 -3.74
C ASP A 76 3.19 1.41 -2.22
N MET A 77 4.15 1.02 -1.39
CA MET A 77 4.04 0.95 0.07
C MET A 77 5.36 1.31 0.76
N ASP A 78 5.30 2.16 1.77
CA ASP A 78 6.42 2.51 2.65
C ASP A 78 5.94 2.45 4.11
N ALA A 79 5.54 1.25 4.53
CA ALA A 79 5.09 0.99 5.90
C ALA A 79 6.23 1.16 6.90
N GLY A 80 7.42 0.67 6.56
CA GLY A 80 8.58 0.63 7.46
C GLY A 80 9.09 2.01 7.87
N ARG A 81 9.09 2.98 6.97
CA ARG A 81 9.60 4.31 7.28
C ARG A 81 8.52 5.33 7.58
N THR A 82 7.35 5.19 6.94
CA THR A 82 6.31 6.24 6.99
C THR A 82 4.94 5.75 7.39
N GLY A 83 4.71 4.43 7.46
CA GLY A 83 3.38 3.87 7.66
C GLY A 83 2.41 4.20 6.52
N LYS A 84 2.90 4.47 5.31
CA LYS A 84 2.06 4.96 4.19
C LYS A 84 1.90 3.93 3.08
N LEU A 85 0.70 3.89 2.54
CA LEU A 85 0.34 3.20 1.31
C LEU A 85 0.08 4.23 0.22
N PHE A 86 0.58 3.99 -0.98
CA PHE A 86 0.43 4.90 -2.09
C PHE A 86 -0.63 4.38 -3.07
N ILE A 87 -1.55 5.26 -3.42
CA ILE A 87 -2.72 4.98 -4.23
C ILE A 87 -2.65 5.84 -5.48
N ARG A 88 -2.77 5.22 -6.64
CA ARG A 88 -2.92 5.92 -7.91
C ARG A 88 -4.36 5.77 -8.37
N THR A 89 -4.89 6.87 -8.89
CA THR A 89 -6.26 6.93 -9.41
C THR A 89 -6.23 7.39 -10.87
N MET A 90 -7.11 6.83 -11.69
CA MET A 90 -7.25 7.22 -13.10
C MET A 90 -7.96 8.57 -13.19
N GLY A 91 -7.21 9.64 -13.44
CA GLY A 91 -7.77 11.00 -13.62
C GLY A 91 -8.03 11.78 -12.33
N TYR A 92 -7.96 11.15 -11.14
CA TYR A 92 -8.18 11.83 -9.85
C TYR A 92 -6.88 12.13 -9.09
N GLY A 93 -5.72 11.71 -9.61
CA GLY A 93 -4.39 12.01 -9.05
C GLY A 93 -3.78 10.85 -8.27
N ARG A 94 -2.76 11.16 -7.45
CA ARG A 94 -2.09 10.22 -6.56
C ARG A 94 -2.28 10.64 -5.12
N TYR A 95 -2.36 9.64 -4.25
CA TYR A 95 -2.63 9.83 -2.83
C TYR A 95 -1.69 8.98 -1.98
N SER A 96 -1.40 9.45 -0.78
CA SER A 96 -0.84 8.64 0.29
C SER A 96 -1.90 8.41 1.36
N LEU A 97 -2.07 7.16 1.79
CA LEU A 97 -2.92 6.73 2.88
C LEU A 97 -2.04 6.35 4.06
N HIS A 98 -2.24 6.98 5.21
CA HIS A 98 -1.57 6.58 6.44
C HIS A 98 -2.31 5.39 7.07
N LEU A 99 -1.60 4.29 7.34
CA LEU A 99 -2.20 3.03 7.78
C LEU A 99 -2.83 3.10 9.16
N ASP A 100 -2.27 3.90 10.08
CA ASP A 100 -2.84 4.08 11.44
C ASP A 100 -4.01 5.05 11.52
N THR A 101 -3.92 6.18 10.82
CA THR A 101 -4.91 7.25 10.97
C THR A 101 -6.02 7.18 9.92
N ALA A 102 -5.90 6.29 8.93
CA ALA A 102 -6.73 6.24 7.73
C ALA A 102 -6.78 7.58 6.96
N LYS A 103 -5.83 8.49 7.25
CA LYS A 103 -5.77 9.81 6.63
C LYS A 103 -5.27 9.67 5.20
N ILE A 104 -6.03 10.19 4.25
CA ILE A 104 -5.65 10.26 2.84
C ILE A 104 -5.22 11.67 2.47
N GLU A 105 -4.07 11.79 1.82
CA GLU A 105 -3.50 13.07 1.41
C GLU A 105 -3.14 13.02 -0.07
N ARG A 106 -3.46 14.10 -0.80
CA ARG A 106 -3.11 14.21 -2.22
C ARG A 106 -1.61 14.47 -2.34
N LEU A 107 -0.94 13.67 -3.16
CA LEU A 107 0.45 13.90 -3.52
C LEU A 107 0.53 15.00 -4.59
N HIS A 108 1.18 16.11 -4.25
CA HIS A 108 1.45 17.18 -5.20
C HIS A 108 2.72 16.88 -6.00
N THR A 109 2.60 16.75 -7.31
CA THR A 109 3.74 16.69 -8.22
C THR A 109 4.22 18.10 -8.56
N LYS A 110 5.53 18.38 -8.45
CA LYS A 110 6.09 19.64 -8.95
C LYS A 110 5.77 19.82 -10.44
N HIS A 111 5.31 21.02 -10.82
CA HIS A 111 5.01 21.41 -12.21
C HIS A 111 3.87 20.65 -12.91
N GLY A 112 3.02 19.92 -12.18
CA GLY A 112 1.94 19.12 -12.78
C GLY A 112 2.43 17.96 -13.66
N LYS A 113 3.74 17.70 -13.66
CA LYS A 113 4.35 16.57 -14.37
C LYS A 113 4.67 15.47 -13.37
N GLU A 114 4.23 14.27 -13.70
CA GLU A 114 4.51 13.07 -12.94
C GLU A 114 5.98 12.67 -13.16
N TYR A 115 6.78 12.64 -12.10
CA TYR A 115 8.13 12.06 -12.14
C TYR A 115 8.16 10.83 -11.21
N GLY A 116 8.53 9.68 -11.78
CA GLY A 116 8.71 8.42 -11.04
C GLY A 116 7.71 7.32 -11.41
N HIS A 117 8.25 6.14 -11.74
CA HIS A 117 7.54 4.87 -11.55
C HIS A 117 7.37 4.61 -10.04
N PRO A 118 6.40 3.78 -9.60
CA PRO A 118 6.32 3.37 -8.19
C PRO A 118 7.70 2.89 -7.75
N MET A 119 8.20 3.41 -6.62
CA MET A 119 9.53 3.07 -6.17
C MET A 119 9.48 1.59 -5.79
N CYS A 120 10.13 0.75 -6.58
CA CYS A 120 10.45 -0.60 -6.12
C CYS A 120 11.51 -0.44 -5.01
N ALA A 121 11.09 -0.06 -3.80
CA ALA A 121 11.97 0.14 -2.65
C ALA A 121 12.81 -1.11 -2.34
N TYR A 122 12.37 -2.28 -2.82
CA TYR A 122 13.10 -3.54 -2.80
C TYR A 122 14.47 -3.53 -3.48
N PHE A 123 14.79 -2.56 -4.34
CA PHE A 123 16.14 -2.48 -4.94
C PHE A 123 17.12 -1.59 -4.16
N HIS A 124 16.65 -0.71 -3.28
CA HIS A 124 17.54 0.19 -2.52
C HIS A 124 17.98 -0.37 -1.17
N ALA A 125 17.28 -1.37 -0.64
CA ALA A 125 17.60 -2.05 0.60
C ALA A 125 18.16 -3.46 0.38
N TRP A 126 18.87 -3.71 -0.73
CA TRP A 126 19.47 -5.02 -1.01
C TRP A 126 20.87 -5.15 -0.37
N PRO A 127 21.15 -6.24 0.39
CA PRO A 127 20.22 -7.32 0.75
C PRO A 127 19.22 -6.86 1.83
N PRO A 128 17.95 -7.29 1.76
CA PRO A 128 16.98 -7.10 2.84
C PRO A 128 17.59 -7.52 4.16
N ALA A 129 17.22 -6.87 5.27
CA ALA A 129 17.85 -7.11 6.58
C ALA A 129 17.80 -8.59 7.02
N PHE A 130 16.79 -9.35 6.60
CA PHE A 130 16.70 -10.80 6.86
C PHE A 130 17.66 -11.68 6.01
N LEU A 131 18.27 -11.11 4.97
CA LEU A 131 19.35 -11.72 4.17
C LEU A 131 20.73 -11.15 4.52
N ALA A 132 20.81 -10.16 5.43
CA ALA A 132 22.09 -9.67 5.91
C ALA A 132 22.73 -10.73 6.83
N PRO A 133 24.04 -11.01 6.72
CA PRO A 133 24.72 -11.90 7.66
C PRO A 133 24.58 -11.36 9.09
N GLU A 134 24.33 -12.25 10.05
CA GLU A 134 24.43 -11.92 11.47
C GLU A 134 25.91 -11.57 11.77
N ASN A 135 26.15 -10.38 12.33
CA ASN A 135 27.47 -9.94 12.80
C ASN A 135 27.78 -10.50 14.19
#